data_AF-A0A4U0V3I0-F1
#
_entry.id   AF-A0A4U0V3I0-F1
#
_cell.length_a   1.000
_cell.length_b   1.000
_cell.length_c   1.000
_cell.angle_alpha   90.00
_cell.angle_beta   90.00
_cell.angle_gamma   90.00
#
_symmetry.space_group_name_H-M   'P 1'
#
loop_
_entity.id
_entity.type
_entity.pdbx_description
1 polymer ?
#
loop_
_entity_poly.entity_id
_entity_poly.type
_entity_poly.pdbx_seq_one_letter_code
_entity_poly.pdbx_strand_id
1 'polypeptide(L)'
;MQFGSGPRVRLSEIGVDWYNLYKQRTRLNQNWTAGRFVNSQLPHPNHPTEGHTDDIYAIQLHGKHLVSGSVDRTIRIWDVDTGRLVGEPLQGHAGSVLCLQFDPRDHEDTIVSGGAGGELIFW
;
A
#
# COMPACT_ATOMS: atom_id res chain seq x y z
N MET A 1 27.49 -33.18 -12.71
CA MET A 1 27.57 -32.36 -11.49
C MET A 1 26.56 -32.91 -10.50
N GLN A 2 27.03 -33.38 -9.35
CA GLN A 2 26.22 -34.05 -8.33
C GLN A 2 25.99 -33.05 -7.18
N PHE A 3 24.74 -32.68 -6.92
CA PHE A 3 24.42 -31.78 -5.81
C PHE A 3 24.41 -32.59 -4.51
N GLY A 4 25.23 -32.14 -3.54
CA GLY A 4 25.40 -32.77 -2.24
C GLY A 4 24.11 -32.77 -1.40
N SER A 5 23.92 -33.85 -0.65
CA SER A 5 22.84 -34.05 0.30
C SER A 5 23.07 -33.25 1.59
N GLY A 6 22.74 -31.96 1.57
CA GLY A 6 22.45 -31.22 2.80
C GLY A 6 21.11 -31.66 3.41
N PRO A 7 20.83 -31.38 4.69
CA PRO A 7 19.59 -31.80 5.35
C PRO A 7 18.38 -31.28 4.57
N ARG A 8 17.60 -32.21 3.99
CA ARG A 8 16.30 -31.92 3.39
C ARG A 8 15.29 -31.75 4.51
N VAL A 9 15.04 -30.51 4.92
CA VAL A 9 13.84 -30.18 5.70
C VAL A 9 12.64 -30.56 4.84
N ARG A 10 11.75 -31.40 5.36
CA ARG A 10 10.52 -31.76 4.64
C ARG A 10 9.63 -30.51 4.66
N LEU A 11 9.36 -29.94 3.49
CA LEU A 11 8.55 -28.72 3.33
C LEU A 11 7.13 -28.81 3.91
N SER A 12 6.67 -30.01 4.30
CA SER A 12 5.41 -30.22 5.01
C SER A 12 5.45 -29.84 6.50
N GLU A 13 6.63 -29.60 7.09
CA GLU A 13 6.79 -29.27 8.52
C GLU A 13 6.49 -27.80 8.87
N ILE A 14 6.44 -26.92 7.86
CA ILE A 14 6.17 -25.48 8.01
C ILE A 14 4.69 -25.10 7.84
N GLY A 15 3.78 -26.07 7.62
CA GLY A 15 2.34 -25.81 7.47
C GLY A 15 1.94 -24.95 6.26
N VAL A 16 2.89 -24.59 5.39
CA VAL A 16 2.66 -23.75 4.21
C VAL A 16 2.22 -24.60 3.02
N ASP A 17 1.04 -24.29 2.47
CA ASP A 17 0.54 -24.91 1.23
C ASP A 17 1.10 -24.22 -0.02
N TRP A 18 2.30 -24.66 -0.40
CA TRP A 18 3.00 -24.16 -1.59
C TRP A 18 2.26 -24.39 -2.91
N TYR A 19 1.43 -25.43 -2.98
CA TYR A 19 0.70 -25.77 -4.20
C TYR A 19 -0.44 -24.77 -4.46
N ASN A 20 -1.19 -24.41 -3.42
CA ASN A 20 -2.22 -23.40 -3.52
C ASN A 20 -1.63 -21.99 -3.76
N LEU A 21 -0.51 -21.65 -3.12
CA LEU A 21 0.21 -20.40 -3.38
C LEU A 21 0.71 -20.30 -4.83
N TYR A 22 1.29 -21.37 -5.37
CA TYR A 22 1.73 -21.42 -6.76
C TYR A 22 0.57 -21.21 -7.74
N LYS A 23 -0.56 -21.87 -7.50
CA LYS A 23 -1.77 -21.72 -8.34
C LYS A 23 -2.36 -20.31 -8.27
N GLN A 24 -2.45 -19.73 -7.08
CA GLN A 24 -2.92 -18.35 -6.90
C GLN A 24 -2.02 -17.36 -7.64
N ARG A 25 -0.69 -17.45 -7.45
CA ARG A 25 0.28 -16.59 -8.14
C ARG A 25 0.21 -16.71 -9.66
N THR A 26 0.12 -17.94 -10.16
CA THR A 26 0.08 -18.18 -11.62
C THR A 26 -1.20 -17.61 -12.24
N ARG A 27 -2.35 -17.76 -11.56
CA ARG A 27 -3.62 -17.19 -12.00
C ARG A 27 -3.58 -15.66 -12.01
N LEU A 28 -3.03 -15.04 -10.97
CA LEU A 28 -2.87 -13.59 -10.91
C LEU A 28 -1.99 -13.08 -12.05
N ASN A 29 -0.84 -13.72 -12.30
CA ASN A 29 0.05 -13.34 -13.39
C ASN A 29 -0.60 -13.48 -14.77
N GLN A 30 -1.36 -14.55 -15.00
CA GLN A 30 -2.11 -14.73 -16.26
C GLN A 30 -3.19 -13.66 -16.43
N ASN A 31 -3.84 -13.22 -15.35
CA ASN A 31 -4.77 -12.10 -15.41
C ASN A 31 -4.05 -10.78 -15.75
N TRP A 32 -2.85 -10.57 -15.19
CA TRP A 32 -2.02 -9.40 -15.50
C TRP A 32 -1.59 -9.36 -16.96
N THR A 33 -1.10 -10.45 -17.50
CA THR A 33 -0.61 -10.49 -18.89
C THR A 33 -1.74 -10.52 -19.92
N ALA A 34 -2.91 -11.04 -19.56
CA ALA A 34 -4.06 -11.11 -20.45
C ALA A 34 -4.99 -9.88 -20.38
N GLY A 35 -4.67 -8.87 -19.55
CA GLY A 35 -5.51 -7.68 -19.35
C GLY A 35 -6.90 -8.00 -18.78
N ARG A 36 -7.05 -9.14 -18.09
CA ARG A 36 -8.34 -9.65 -17.57
C ARG A 36 -8.72 -9.07 -16.21
N PHE A 37 -8.17 -7.92 -15.84
CA PHE A 37 -8.69 -7.20 -14.68
C PHE A 37 -10.01 -6.58 -15.04
N VAL A 38 -11.06 -7.19 -14.52
CA VAL A 38 -12.31 -6.50 -14.40
C VAL A 38 -12.17 -5.56 -13.21
N ASN A 39 -12.28 -4.25 -13.44
CA ASN A 39 -12.36 -3.22 -12.40
C ASN A 39 -13.71 -3.30 -11.63
N SER A 40 -14.34 -4.49 -11.58
CA SER A 40 -15.73 -4.72 -11.16
C SER A 40 -15.94 -4.86 -9.66
N GLN A 41 -14.97 -4.46 -8.86
CA GLN A 41 -15.07 -4.48 -7.38
C GLN A 41 -14.90 -3.09 -6.77
N LEU A 42 -14.69 -2.04 -7.56
CA LEU A 42 -14.66 -0.69 -7.02
C LEU A 42 -16.10 -0.25 -6.70
N PRO A 43 -16.47 0.07 -5.46
CA PRO A 43 -17.63 0.88 -5.22
C PRO A 43 -17.34 2.28 -5.78
N HIS A 44 -17.70 2.53 -7.03
CA HIS A 44 -17.72 3.88 -7.59
C HIS A 44 -19.11 4.22 -8.11
N PRO A 45 -20.01 4.59 -7.19
CA PRO A 45 -20.89 5.72 -7.43
C PRO A 45 -20.69 6.72 -6.28
N ASN A 46 -20.21 7.91 -6.66
CA ASN A 46 -20.12 9.17 -5.91
C ASN A 46 -18.67 9.70 -5.88
N HIS A 47 -18.41 10.74 -6.67
CA HIS A 47 -17.27 11.63 -6.49
C HIS A 47 -17.25 12.08 -5.02
N PRO A 48 -16.20 11.80 -4.22
CA PRO A 48 -16.21 12.18 -2.82
C PRO A 48 -15.95 13.68 -2.73
N THR A 49 -16.80 14.39 -1.98
CA THR A 49 -16.46 15.67 -1.34
C THR A 49 -15.37 15.51 -0.27
N GLU A 50 -14.82 14.31 -0.13
CA GLU A 50 -13.90 13.84 0.90
C GLU A 50 -12.51 13.50 0.31
N GLY A 51 -12.15 14.06 -0.85
CA GLY A 51 -10.84 13.89 -1.49
C GLY A 51 -9.79 14.91 -1.03
N HIS A 52 -8.56 14.73 -1.52
CA HIS A 52 -7.62 15.85 -1.56
C HIS A 52 -8.18 16.99 -2.42
N THR A 53 -7.91 18.23 -2.03
CA THR A 53 -8.43 19.41 -2.73
C THR A 53 -7.50 19.89 -3.85
N ASP A 54 -6.36 19.23 -4.02
CA ASP A 54 -5.32 19.58 -4.98
C ASP A 54 -4.55 18.31 -5.40
N ASP A 55 -3.60 18.45 -6.32
CA ASP A 55 -2.84 17.35 -6.92
C ASP A 55 -2.21 16.43 -5.86
N ILE A 56 -2.27 15.13 -6.12
CA ILE A 56 -1.65 14.11 -5.27
C ILE A 56 -0.27 13.81 -5.84
N TYR A 57 0.78 13.99 -5.03
CA TYR A 57 2.15 13.73 -5.43
C TYR A 57 2.74 12.45 -4.86
N ALA A 58 2.20 11.96 -3.74
CA ALA A 58 2.73 10.79 -3.06
C ALA A 58 1.60 9.81 -2.71
N ILE A 59 1.89 8.52 -2.87
CA ILE A 59 1.01 7.40 -2.56
C ILE A 59 1.84 6.27 -1.96
N GLN A 60 1.35 5.65 -0.90
CA GLN A 60 1.93 4.45 -0.34
C GLN A 60 0.88 3.50 0.22
N LEU A 61 1.08 2.19 -0.01
CA LEU A 61 0.22 1.13 0.52
C LEU A 61 0.96 0.38 1.64
N HIS A 62 0.29 0.21 2.78
CA HIS A 62 0.78 -0.61 3.89
C HIS A 62 -0.37 -1.42 4.50
N GLY A 63 -0.30 -2.75 4.35
CA GLY A 63 -1.37 -3.64 4.80
C GLY A 63 -2.71 -3.27 4.14
N LYS A 64 -3.68 -2.83 4.95
CA LYS A 64 -5.02 -2.40 4.52
C LYS A 64 -5.16 -0.89 4.36
N HIS A 65 -4.10 -0.13 4.66
CA HIS A 65 -4.11 1.32 4.59
C HIS A 65 -3.41 1.81 3.33
N LEU A 66 -4.07 2.68 2.60
CA LEU A 66 -3.49 3.50 1.56
C LEU A 66 -3.27 4.90 2.15
N VAL A 67 -2.10 5.49 1.92
CA VAL A 67 -1.77 6.84 2.37
C VAL A 67 -1.48 7.68 1.14
N SER A 68 -2.03 8.89 1.10
CA SER A 68 -1.82 9.86 0.03
C SER A 68 -1.35 11.20 0.58
N GLY A 69 -0.43 11.85 -0.13
CA GLY A 69 0.09 13.18 0.18
C GLY A 69 -0.13 14.13 -1.01
N SER A 70 -0.54 15.35 -0.72
CA SER A 70 -1.02 16.30 -1.74
C SER A 70 -0.42 17.71 -1.61
N VAL A 71 -0.56 18.47 -2.69
CA VAL A 71 -0.35 19.93 -2.73
C VAL A 71 -1.23 20.67 -1.74
N ASP A 72 -2.38 20.12 -1.34
CA ASP A 72 -3.23 20.68 -0.29
C ASP A 72 -2.59 20.68 1.12
N ARG A 73 -1.35 20.15 1.21
CA ARG A 73 -0.49 20.11 2.39
C ARG A 73 -0.96 19.13 3.46
N THR A 74 -1.88 18.24 3.08
CA THR A 74 -2.40 17.20 3.96
C THR A 74 -1.92 15.82 3.55
N ILE A 75 -1.97 14.92 4.53
CA ILE A 75 -1.87 13.49 4.30
C ILE A 75 -3.22 12.87 4.65
N ARG A 76 -3.71 11.96 3.81
CA ARG A 76 -4.97 11.25 4.04
C ARG A 76 -4.71 9.75 4.06
N ILE A 77 -5.41 9.06 4.96
CA ILE A 77 -5.34 7.61 5.11
C ILE A 77 -6.68 7.03 4.65
N TRP A 78 -6.63 5.94 3.90
CA TRP A 78 -7.78 5.27 3.33
C TRP A 78 -7.75 3.79 3.67
N ASP A 79 -8.92 3.22 3.97
CA ASP A 79 -9.10 1.77 4.07
C ASP A 79 -9.31 1.20 2.66
N VAL A 80 -8.45 0.28 2.25
CA VAL A 80 -8.40 -0.27 0.88
C VAL A 80 -9.60 -1.17 0.58
N ASP A 81 -10.12 -1.87 1.58
CA ASP A 81 -11.23 -2.80 1.42
C ASP A 81 -12.55 -2.05 1.15
N THR A 82 -12.72 -0.90 1.80
CA THR A 82 -13.95 -0.09 1.75
C THR A 82 -13.83 1.16 0.87
N GLY A 83 -12.62 1.61 0.56
CA GLY A 83 -12.33 2.85 -0.17
C GLY A 83 -12.65 4.13 0.62
N ARG A 84 -12.78 4.06 1.95
CA ARG A 84 -13.18 5.19 2.80
C ARG A 84 -11.99 5.82 3.51
N LEU A 85 -12.10 7.11 3.81
CA LEU A 85 -11.14 7.79 4.69
C LEU A 85 -11.12 7.16 6.08
N VAL A 86 -9.92 7.04 6.61
CA VAL A 86 -9.65 6.66 7.99
C VAL A 86 -9.24 7.91 8.75
N GLY A 87 -10.19 8.46 9.51
CA GLY A 87 -9.97 9.65 10.32
C GLY A 87 -9.87 10.95 9.52
N GLU A 88 -9.39 12.00 10.21
CA GLU A 88 -9.23 13.34 9.64
C GLU A 88 -7.90 13.48 8.88
N PRO A 89 -7.81 14.42 7.91
CA PRO A 89 -6.56 14.71 7.24
C PRO A 89 -5.47 15.15 8.22
N LEU A 90 -4.29 14.57 8.09
CA LEU A 90 -3.11 14.92 8.86
C LEU A 90 -2.57 16.26 8.35
N GLN A 91 -2.56 17.27 9.22
CA GLN A 91 -2.20 18.66 8.90
C GLN A 91 -0.99 19.10 9.71
N GLY A 92 0.02 19.66 9.04
CA GLY A 92 1.26 20.08 9.70
C GLY A 92 2.35 20.55 8.74
N HIS A 93 2.31 20.11 7.48
CA HIS A 93 3.22 20.62 6.45
C HIS A 93 2.89 22.07 6.09
N ALA A 94 3.92 22.92 5.97
CA ALA A 94 3.72 24.30 5.53
C ALA A 94 3.51 24.39 4.00
N GLY A 95 4.01 23.40 3.26
CA GLY A 95 3.92 23.27 1.80
C GLY A 95 3.43 21.89 1.33
N SER A 96 3.47 21.67 0.02
CA SER A 96 3.01 20.42 -0.60
C SER A 96 3.72 19.20 -0.03
N VAL A 97 2.98 18.11 0.19
CA VAL A 97 3.57 16.82 0.58
C VAL A 97 4.09 16.13 -0.68
N LEU A 98 5.41 15.96 -0.77
CA LEU A 98 6.08 15.48 -1.98
C LEU A 98 6.48 14.01 -1.89
N CYS A 99 6.64 13.47 -0.69
CA CYS A 99 7.01 12.08 -0.48
C CYS A 99 6.45 11.51 0.83
N LEU A 100 6.27 10.19 0.84
CA LEU A 100 5.77 9.40 1.96
C LEU A 100 6.59 8.12 2.09
N GLN A 101 6.82 7.69 3.33
CA GLN A 101 7.42 6.41 3.68
C GLN A 101 6.86 5.86 4.99
N PHE A 102 6.33 4.63 5.00
CA PHE A 102 6.13 3.88 6.24
C PHE A 102 7.48 3.45 6.82
N ASP A 103 7.68 3.64 8.14
CA ASP A 103 8.86 3.11 8.83
C ASP A 103 8.77 1.58 8.88
N PRO A 104 9.70 0.83 8.27
CA PRO A 104 9.66 -0.63 8.26
C PRO A 104 10.20 -1.27 9.56
N ARG A 105 10.71 -0.46 10.50
CA ARG A 105 11.48 -0.96 11.66
C ARG A 105 10.65 -1.15 12.92
N ASP A 106 9.42 -0.66 12.95
CA ASP A 106 8.56 -0.75 14.13
C ASP A 106 7.21 -1.39 13.82
N HIS A 107 6.59 -1.95 14.85
CA HIS A 107 5.22 -2.48 14.84
C HIS A 107 4.17 -1.37 14.89
N GLU A 108 4.61 -0.12 15.06
CA GLU A 108 3.78 1.06 15.03
C GLU A 108 3.83 1.62 13.61
N ASP A 109 2.69 1.56 12.90
CA ASP A 109 2.45 1.97 11.50
C ASP A 109 2.75 3.46 11.24
N THR A 110 3.98 3.89 11.55
CA THR A 110 4.43 5.28 11.56
C THR A 110 4.61 5.76 10.14
N ILE A 111 4.03 6.91 9.82
CA ILE A 111 4.16 7.54 8.52
C ILE A 111 5.22 8.63 8.61
N VAL A 112 6.21 8.57 7.73
CA VAL A 112 7.20 9.64 7.52
C VAL A 112 6.87 10.38 6.24
N SER A 113 6.92 11.71 6.27
CA SER A 113 6.52 12.55 5.14
C SER A 113 7.47 13.73 4.95
N GLY A 114 7.74 14.08 3.69
CA GLY A 114 8.59 15.22 3.33
C GLY A 114 7.82 16.26 2.51
N GLY A 115 8.01 17.54 2.85
CA GLY A 115 7.27 18.66 2.27
C GLY A 115 8.14 19.68 1.53
N ALA A 116 7.53 20.46 0.65
CA ALA A 116 8.20 21.53 -0.10
C ALA A 116 8.76 22.68 0.78
N GLY A 117 8.33 22.80 2.05
CA GLY A 117 8.88 23.75 3.01
C GLY A 117 10.18 23.30 3.68
N GLY A 118 10.68 22.11 3.32
CA GLY A 118 11.88 21.52 3.91
C GLY A 118 11.61 20.75 5.21
N GLU A 119 10.34 20.53 5.56
CA GLU A 119 9.95 19.74 6.72
C GLU A 119 10.00 18.25 6.44
N LEU A 120 10.41 17.50 7.46
CA LEU A 120 10.20 16.07 7.56
C LEU A 120 9.39 15.81 8.82
N ILE A 121 8.20 15.21 8.67
CA ILE A 121 7.23 15.02 9.75
C ILE A 121 6.93 13.53 9.92
N PHE A 122 6.97 13.09 11.18
CA PHE A 122 6.55 11.77 11.64
C PHE A 122 5.13 11.87 12.20
N TRP A 123 4.29 10.90 11.84
CA TRP A 123 2.87 10.81 12.22
C TRP A 123 2.59 9.51 12.95
#